data_AF-A0A8B4H796-F1
#
_entry.id   AF-A0A8B4H796-F1
#
_cell.length_a   1.000
_cell.length_b   1.000
_cell.length_c   1.000
_cell.angle_alpha   90.00
_cell.angle_beta   90.00
_cell.angle_gamma   90.00
#
_symmetry.space_group_name_H-M   'P 1'
#
loop_
_entity.id
_entity.type
_entity.pdbx_description
1 polymer ?
#
loop_
_entity_poly.entity_id
_entity_poly.type
_entity_poly.pdbx_seq_one_letter_code
_entity_poly.pdbx_strand_id
1 'polypeptide(L)'
;MMDRDEEKYQGYYLPPALGEQIKKAVAQVGPMTFVKQMLTFRLTEVGVHEGEVWDAVMRLSQEAYEDPEYVVEINRLADKYNLLIEDDEYSGDPEACVAFFAVSDGLVMGLDESLSKLPYLVCESLICEVWPDDKMYKGVAWIMDQ
;
A
#
# COMPACT_ATOMS: atom_id res chain seq x y z
N MET A 1 -19.63 -27.44 -2.21
CA MET A 1 -18.98 -26.84 -1.03
C MET A 1 -18.09 -25.75 -1.60
N MET A 2 -18.54 -24.51 -1.54
CA MET A 2 -17.70 -23.35 -1.86
C MET A 2 -17.04 -22.95 -0.55
N ASP A 3 -15.72 -22.83 -0.56
CA ASP A 3 -14.94 -22.43 0.61
C ASP A 3 -15.41 -21.06 1.09
N ARG A 4 -15.71 -21.02 2.38
CA ARG A 4 -16.52 -19.99 3.04
C ARG A 4 -15.64 -18.90 3.64
N ASP A 5 -14.52 -18.61 2.99
CA ASP A 5 -13.47 -17.69 3.47
C ASP A 5 -13.30 -16.44 2.58
N GLU A 6 -13.96 -16.36 1.42
CA GLU A 6 -13.87 -15.18 0.53
C GLU A 6 -14.93 -14.09 0.78
N GLU A 7 -15.89 -14.32 1.69
CA GLU A 7 -17.11 -13.49 1.80
C GLU A 7 -17.12 -12.48 2.95
N LYS A 8 -15.97 -12.15 3.57
CA LYS A 8 -15.99 -11.20 4.69
C LYS A 8 -14.76 -10.31 4.85
N TYR A 9 -14.50 -9.49 3.85
CA TYR A 9 -13.83 -8.19 4.05
C TYR A 9 -14.82 -7.09 3.64
N GLN A 10 -15.58 -6.58 4.61
CA GLN A 10 -16.37 -5.36 4.43
C GLN A 10 -15.49 -4.17 4.82
N GLY A 11 -14.86 -3.56 3.80
CA GLY A 11 -13.99 -2.40 3.92
C GLY A 11 -13.48 -1.86 2.59
N TYR A 12 -14.35 -1.84 1.55
CA TYR A 12 -14.10 -1.47 0.14
C TYR A 12 -13.48 -2.58 -0.74
N TYR A 13 -14.31 -3.16 -1.61
CA TYR A 13 -13.97 -4.33 -2.41
C TYR A 13 -13.17 -3.95 -3.68
N LEU A 14 -11.93 -4.45 -3.79
CA LEU A 14 -11.16 -4.44 -5.04
C LEU A 14 -12.01 -5.00 -6.19
N PRO A 15 -12.15 -4.31 -7.34
CA PRO A 15 -12.87 -4.84 -8.49
C PRO A 15 -12.35 -6.24 -8.87
N PRO A 16 -13.21 -7.24 -9.18
CA PRO A 16 -12.76 -8.61 -9.42
C PRO A 16 -11.68 -8.72 -10.51
N ALA A 17 -11.82 -7.93 -11.58
CA ALA A 17 -10.85 -7.90 -12.66
C ALA A 17 -9.49 -7.33 -12.22
N LEU A 18 -9.49 -6.38 -11.29
CA LEU A 18 -8.27 -5.83 -10.70
C LEU A 18 -7.63 -6.86 -9.75
N GLY A 19 -8.43 -7.51 -8.91
CA GLY A 19 -7.96 -8.59 -8.02
C GLY A 19 -7.24 -9.71 -8.79
N GLU A 20 -7.78 -10.13 -9.93
CA GLU A 20 -7.13 -11.12 -10.80
C GLU A 20 -5.82 -10.63 -11.43
N GLN A 21 -5.70 -9.33 -11.75
CA GLN A 21 -4.44 -8.77 -12.24
C GLN A 21 -3.39 -8.67 -11.14
N ILE A 22 -3.79 -8.22 -9.94
CA ILE A 22 -2.94 -8.22 -8.74
C ILE A 22 -2.43 -9.63 -8.48
N LYS A 23 -3.32 -10.63 -8.47
CA LYS A 23 -2.95 -12.04 -8.28
C LYS A 23 -1.92 -12.53 -9.28
N LYS A 24 -2.07 -12.18 -10.56
CA LYS A 24 -1.10 -12.52 -11.62
C LYS A 24 0.26 -11.84 -11.40
N ALA A 25 0.25 -10.54 -11.10
CA ALA A 25 1.47 -9.78 -10.83
C ALA A 25 2.20 -10.32 -9.59
N VAL A 26 1.47 -10.56 -8.48
CA VAL A 26 2.02 -11.17 -7.26
C VAL A 26 2.60 -12.56 -7.54
N ALA A 27 1.94 -13.38 -8.36
CA ALA A 27 2.47 -14.69 -8.75
C ALA A 27 3.76 -14.58 -9.60
N GLN A 28 3.94 -13.49 -10.34
CA GLN A 28 5.12 -13.23 -11.17
C GLN A 28 6.31 -12.72 -10.35
N VAL A 29 6.10 -11.73 -9.47
CA VAL A 29 7.21 -11.01 -8.78
C VAL A 29 7.34 -11.35 -7.29
N GLY A 30 6.34 -12.02 -6.72
CA GLY A 30 6.23 -12.27 -5.28
C GLY A 30 5.52 -11.13 -4.52
N PRO A 31 4.89 -11.42 -3.38
CA PRO A 31 4.05 -10.46 -2.65
C PRO A 31 4.83 -9.24 -2.15
N MET A 32 6.04 -9.45 -1.59
CA MET A 32 6.83 -8.37 -1.02
C MET A 32 7.36 -7.41 -2.11
N THR A 33 7.87 -7.98 -3.20
CA THR A 33 8.32 -7.21 -4.37
C THR A 33 7.19 -6.39 -4.95
N PHE A 34 6.01 -7.01 -5.12
CA PHE A 34 4.82 -6.33 -5.62
C PHE A 34 4.44 -5.14 -4.74
N VAL A 35 4.33 -5.34 -3.42
CA VAL A 35 3.97 -4.28 -2.46
C VAL A 35 4.96 -3.13 -2.55
N LYS A 36 6.25 -3.43 -2.46
CA LYS A 36 7.30 -2.41 -2.54
C LYS A 36 7.19 -1.59 -3.81
N GLN A 37 7.04 -2.25 -4.96
CA GLN A 37 6.94 -1.58 -6.25
C GLN A 37 5.66 -0.73 -6.37
N MET A 38 4.52 -1.21 -5.89
CA MET A 38 3.28 -0.43 -5.88
C MET A 38 3.39 0.84 -5.02
N LEU A 39 3.96 0.73 -3.82
CA LEU A 39 4.18 1.86 -2.93
C LEU A 39 5.19 2.85 -3.53
N THR A 40 6.29 2.36 -4.11
CA THR A 40 7.26 3.21 -4.82
C THR A 40 6.61 3.93 -6.00
N PHE A 41 5.75 3.26 -6.76
CA PHE A 41 5.00 3.88 -7.86
C PHE A 41 4.10 5.01 -7.34
N ARG A 42 3.37 4.77 -6.25
CA ARG A 42 2.50 5.78 -5.63
C ARG A 42 3.28 7.02 -5.19
N LEU A 43 4.42 6.84 -4.51
CA LEU A 43 5.27 7.95 -4.08
C LEU A 43 5.88 8.71 -5.27
N THR A 44 6.35 7.99 -6.28
CA THR A 44 6.91 8.59 -7.50
C THR A 44 5.87 9.40 -8.28
N GLU A 45 4.61 8.97 -8.30
CA GLU A 45 3.52 9.69 -8.97
C GLU A 45 3.33 11.10 -8.41
N VAL A 46 3.51 11.27 -7.10
CA VAL A 46 3.43 12.57 -6.41
C VAL A 46 4.81 13.25 -6.28
N GLY A 47 5.82 12.79 -7.02
CA GLY A 47 7.15 13.39 -7.06
C GLY A 47 8.02 13.16 -5.82
N VAL A 48 7.63 12.21 -4.95
CA VAL A 48 8.40 11.86 -3.75
C VAL A 48 9.49 10.86 -4.10
N HIS A 49 10.74 11.21 -3.76
CA HIS A 49 11.92 10.38 -3.95
C HIS A 49 12.86 10.36 -2.73
N GLU A 50 12.44 10.94 -1.61
CA GLU A 50 13.21 11.03 -0.37
C GLU A 50 12.28 11.24 0.83
N GLY A 51 12.83 11.12 2.05
CA GLY A 51 12.11 11.31 3.30
C GLY A 51 11.67 10.01 3.96
N GLU A 52 11.13 10.11 5.18
CA GLU A 52 10.91 8.95 6.05
C GLU A 52 9.98 7.89 5.45
N VAL A 53 8.92 8.28 4.73
CA VAL A 53 8.01 7.31 4.07
C VAL A 53 8.70 6.63 2.89
N TRP A 54 9.46 7.39 2.10
CA TRP A 54 10.24 6.83 0.99
C TRP A 54 11.29 5.84 1.51
N ASP A 55 12.03 6.21 2.55
CA ASP A 55 13.07 5.39 3.15
C ASP A 55 12.51 4.10 3.77
N ALA A 56 11.31 4.17 4.37
CA ALA A 56 10.59 2.99 4.85
C ALA A 56 10.23 2.05 3.70
N VAL A 57 9.59 2.56 2.63
CA VAL A 57 9.27 1.77 1.44
C VAL A 57 10.52 1.16 0.81
N MET A 58 11.62 1.90 0.73
CA MET A 58 12.85 1.40 0.13
C MET A 58 13.57 0.35 0.96
N ARG A 59 13.38 0.34 2.28
CA ARG A 59 13.87 -0.74 3.17
C ARG A 59 12.92 -1.92 3.24
N LEU A 60 11.68 -1.79 2.78
CA LEU A 60 10.72 -2.90 2.80
C LEU A 60 11.32 -4.15 2.16
N SER A 61 11.37 -5.21 2.95
CA SER A 61 11.78 -6.59 2.64
C SER A 61 11.02 -7.54 3.56
N GLN A 62 11.13 -8.84 3.34
CA GLN A 62 10.51 -9.81 4.25
C GLN A 62 11.11 -9.70 5.66
N GLU A 63 12.43 -9.55 5.76
CA GLU A 63 13.13 -9.40 7.04
C GLU A 63 12.71 -8.11 7.76
N ALA A 64 12.59 -6.99 7.04
CA ALA A 64 12.11 -5.74 7.62
C ALA A 64 10.67 -5.86 8.12
N TYR A 65 9.81 -6.56 7.39
CA TYR A 65 8.42 -6.78 7.78
C TYR A 65 8.28 -7.59 9.09
N GLU A 66 9.24 -8.47 9.36
CA GLU A 66 9.31 -9.29 10.57
C GLU A 66 10.09 -8.58 11.71
N ASP A 67 10.68 -7.41 11.45
CA ASP A 67 11.47 -6.63 12.41
C ASP A 67 10.58 -5.73 13.28
N PRO A 68 10.55 -5.93 14.61
CA PRO A 68 9.79 -5.08 15.52
C PRO A 68 10.13 -3.59 15.42
N GLU A 69 11.37 -3.21 15.09
CA GLU A 69 11.76 -1.80 14.96
C GLU A 69 11.11 -1.16 13.73
N TYR A 70 11.07 -1.89 12.61
CA TYR A 70 10.39 -1.45 11.40
C TYR A 70 8.87 -1.34 11.60
N VAL A 71 8.28 -2.30 12.32
CA VAL A 71 6.86 -2.27 12.70
C VAL A 71 6.52 -1.00 13.51
N VAL A 72 7.34 -0.67 14.52
CA VAL A 72 7.14 0.55 15.31
C VAL A 72 7.27 1.81 14.44
N GLU A 73 8.21 1.81 13.51
CA GLU A 73 8.41 2.92 12.59
C GLU A 73 7.19 3.14 11.68
N ILE A 74 6.65 2.08 11.06
CA ILE A 74 5.47 2.17 10.20
C ILE A 74 4.25 2.67 10.96
N ASN A 75 4.01 2.16 12.17
CA ASN A 75 2.91 2.65 13.02
C ASN A 75 3.06 4.14 13.35
N ARG A 76 4.28 4.60 13.68
CA ARG A 76 4.55 6.02 13.93
C ARG A 76 4.25 6.89 12.70
N LEU A 77 4.58 6.42 11.49
CA LEU A 77 4.30 7.13 10.26
C LEU A 77 2.80 7.21 10.00
N ALA A 78 2.07 6.10 10.17
CA ALA A 78 0.62 6.07 10.01
C ALA A 78 -0.07 7.06 10.96
N ASP A 79 0.27 7.03 12.25
CA ASP A 79 -0.26 7.99 13.24
C ASP A 79 0.03 9.44 12.85
N LYS A 80 1.27 9.73 12.43
CA LYS A 80 1.67 11.07 12.01
C LYS A 80 0.82 11.56 10.85
N TYR A 81 0.71 10.79 9.77
CA TYR A 81 0.03 11.25 8.55
C TYR A 81 -1.50 11.19 8.67
N ASN A 82 -2.04 10.33 9.54
CA ASN A 82 -3.45 10.37 9.91
C ASN A 82 -3.81 11.69 10.62
N LEU A 83 -2.93 12.22 11.47
CA LEU A 83 -3.17 13.52 12.10
C LEU A 83 -3.02 14.69 11.12
N LEU A 84 -2.10 14.59 10.15
CA LEU A 84 -1.85 15.66 9.18
C LEU A 84 -2.91 15.73 8.08
N ILE A 85 -3.52 14.61 7.67
CA ILE A 85 -4.59 14.62 6.67
C ILE A 85 -5.89 15.24 7.22
N GLU A 86 -6.09 15.18 8.54
CA GLU A 86 -7.20 15.83 9.24
C GLU A 86 -6.91 17.30 9.61
N ASP A 87 -5.68 17.78 9.39
CA ASP A 87 -5.25 19.13 9.75
C ASP A 87 -5.54 20.13 8.63
N ASP A 88 -6.61 20.91 8.79
CA ASP A 88 -6.99 22.00 7.89
C ASP A 88 -5.93 23.12 7.79
N GLU A 89 -4.97 23.18 8.71
CA GLU A 89 -3.84 24.12 8.71
C GLU A 89 -2.54 23.52 8.15
N TYR A 90 -2.58 22.29 7.64
CA TYR A 90 -1.41 21.65 7.04
C TYR A 90 -0.85 22.48 5.88
N SER A 91 0.38 22.95 6.04
CA SER A 91 1.06 23.85 5.09
C SER A 91 1.97 23.13 4.09
N GLY A 92 2.05 21.80 4.16
CA GLY A 92 2.80 20.98 3.22
C GLY A 92 2.01 20.70 1.94
N ASP A 93 2.52 19.78 1.12
CA ASP A 93 1.85 19.32 -0.10
C ASP A 93 0.70 18.34 0.27
N PRO A 94 -0.57 18.70 0.02
CA PRO A 94 -1.70 17.83 0.35
C PRO A 94 -1.67 16.51 -0.42
N GLU A 95 -1.25 16.49 -1.69
CA GLU A 95 -1.22 15.25 -2.47
C GLU A 95 -0.17 14.29 -1.95
N ALA A 96 1.01 14.81 -1.56
CA ALA A 96 2.05 14.03 -0.93
C ALA A 96 1.60 13.52 0.46
N CYS A 97 0.94 14.37 1.27
CA CYS A 97 0.43 13.98 2.58
C CYS A 97 -0.58 12.84 2.49
N VAL A 98 -1.51 12.91 1.54
CA VAL A 98 -2.47 11.84 1.29
C VAL A 98 -1.76 10.57 0.81
N ALA A 99 -0.75 10.69 -0.06
CA ALA A 99 0.04 9.53 -0.49
C ALA A 99 0.79 8.87 0.68
N PHE A 100 1.34 9.68 1.60
CA PHE A 100 2.02 9.19 2.80
C PHE A 100 1.07 8.48 3.77
N PHE A 101 -0.14 9.02 3.94
CA PHE A 101 -1.18 8.38 4.72
C PHE A 101 -1.52 7.01 4.12
N ALA A 102 -1.91 6.96 2.84
CA ALA A 102 -2.31 5.70 2.18
C ALA A 102 -1.19 4.63 2.15
N VAL A 103 0.07 5.05 1.98
CA VAL A 103 1.23 4.13 2.04
C VAL A 103 1.41 3.56 3.43
N SER A 104 1.32 4.41 4.46
CA SER A 104 1.54 4.00 5.84
C SER A 104 0.38 3.15 6.36
N ASP A 105 -0.85 3.55 6.06
CA ASP A 105 -2.08 2.83 6.41
C ASP A 105 -2.12 1.43 5.78
N GLY A 106 -1.87 1.32 4.46
CA GLY A 106 -1.83 0.02 3.78
C GLY A 106 -0.77 -0.94 4.34
N LEU A 107 0.37 -0.41 4.81
CA LEU A 107 1.37 -1.22 5.50
C LEU A 107 0.90 -1.65 6.89
N VAL A 108 0.34 -0.73 7.70
CA VAL A 108 -0.20 -1.04 9.03
C VAL A 108 -1.31 -2.09 8.95
N MET A 109 -2.25 -1.95 8.02
CA MET A 109 -3.32 -2.95 7.79
C MET A 109 -2.75 -4.35 7.51
N GLY A 110 -1.61 -4.42 6.84
CA GLY A 110 -0.93 -5.66 6.54
C GLY A 110 -0.29 -6.33 7.75
N LEU A 111 0.28 -5.55 8.69
CA LEU A 111 1.13 -6.07 9.78
C LEU A 111 0.43 -7.11 10.66
N ASP A 112 -0.88 -7.00 10.84
CA ASP A 112 -1.70 -7.95 11.61
C ASP A 112 -2.18 -9.17 10.81
N GLU A 113 -1.80 -9.26 9.53
CA GLU A 113 -2.30 -10.23 8.57
C GLU A 113 -1.18 -11.05 7.92
N SER A 114 -1.56 -12.15 7.26
CA SER A 114 -0.61 -12.98 6.54
C SER A 114 0.00 -12.24 5.34
N LEU A 115 1.29 -12.49 5.05
CA LEU A 115 2.00 -11.91 3.90
C LEU A 115 1.29 -12.11 2.54
N SER A 116 0.49 -13.17 2.40
CA SER A 116 -0.32 -13.41 1.19
C SER A 116 -1.47 -12.41 1.00
N LYS A 117 -1.93 -11.76 2.06
CA LYS A 117 -2.99 -10.74 2.03
C LYS A 117 -2.44 -9.32 1.87
N LEU A 118 -1.20 -9.07 2.30
CA LEU A 118 -0.55 -7.75 2.25
C LEU A 118 -0.69 -7.05 0.89
N PRO A 119 -0.47 -7.70 -0.28
CA PRO A 119 -0.68 -7.06 -1.58
C PRO A 119 -2.09 -6.48 -1.76
N TYR A 120 -3.11 -7.19 -1.32
CA TYR A 120 -4.50 -6.80 -1.50
C TYR A 120 -4.89 -5.68 -0.53
N LEU A 121 -4.45 -5.76 0.73
CA LEU A 121 -4.70 -4.72 1.74
C LEU A 121 -4.04 -3.40 1.37
N VAL A 122 -2.80 -3.45 0.86
CA VAL A 122 -2.13 -2.26 0.32
C VAL A 122 -2.91 -1.69 -0.87
N CYS A 123 -3.34 -2.52 -1.81
CA CYS A 123 -4.13 -2.06 -2.96
C CYS A 123 -5.48 -1.46 -2.54
N GLU A 124 -6.13 -2.05 -1.55
CA GLU A 124 -7.40 -1.58 -0.97
C GLU A 124 -7.21 -0.19 -0.34
N SER A 125 -6.24 -0.03 0.55
CA SER A 125 -5.92 1.27 1.17
C SER A 125 -5.61 2.35 0.12
N LEU A 126 -4.80 2.04 -0.88
CA LEU A 126 -4.50 2.99 -1.96
C LEU A 126 -5.77 3.42 -2.74
N ILE A 127 -6.69 2.50 -3.03
CA ILE A 127 -7.95 2.83 -3.72
C ILE A 127 -8.86 3.68 -2.84
N CYS A 128 -9.05 3.27 -1.58
CA CYS A 128 -9.93 3.94 -0.62
C CYS A 128 -9.56 5.41 -0.47
N GLU A 129 -8.25 5.68 -0.36
CA GLU A 129 -7.79 6.99 0.03
C GLU A 129 -7.77 8.00 -1.11
N VAL A 130 -7.55 7.57 -2.37
CA VAL A 130 -7.57 8.49 -3.52
C VAL A 130 -7.41 7.84 -4.88
N TRP A 131 -6.95 6.59 -4.96
CA TRP A 131 -6.47 6.06 -6.24
C TRP A 131 -7.59 5.40 -7.05
N PRO A 132 -8.07 6.04 -8.14
CA PRO A 132 -9.07 5.40 -9.00
C PRO A 132 -8.51 4.11 -9.62
N ASP A 133 -9.42 3.18 -9.92
CA ASP A 133 -9.09 1.87 -10.52
C ASP A 133 -8.13 1.98 -11.72
N ASP A 134 -8.26 3.00 -12.57
CA ASP A 134 -7.42 3.16 -13.76
C ASP A 134 -5.94 3.38 -13.42
N LYS A 135 -5.64 4.04 -12.30
CA LYS A 135 -4.27 4.23 -11.84
C LYS A 135 -3.73 2.97 -11.18
N MET A 136 -4.56 2.21 -10.47
CA MET A 136 -4.21 0.88 -9.99
C MET A 136 -3.81 -0.05 -11.15
N TYR A 137 -4.61 -0.10 -12.22
CA TYR A 137 -4.27 -0.88 -13.41
C TYR A 137 -2.94 -0.46 -14.03
N LYS A 138 -2.63 0.85 -14.07
CA LYS A 138 -1.34 1.36 -14.57
C LYS A 138 -0.18 0.90 -13.68
N GLY A 139 -0.32 0.96 -12.36
CA GLY A 139 0.71 0.49 -11.43
C GLY A 139 0.97 -1.01 -11.57
N VAL A 140 -0.08 -1.82 -11.62
CA VAL A 140 0.02 -3.28 -11.80
C VAL A 140 0.66 -3.62 -13.15
N ALA A 141 0.27 -2.95 -14.23
CA ALA A 141 0.89 -3.16 -15.54
C ALA A 141 2.37 -2.77 -15.54
N TRP A 142 2.72 -1.63 -14.94
CA TRP A 142 4.11 -1.18 -14.81
C TRP A 142 5.00 -2.19 -14.08
N ILE A 143 4.48 -2.87 -13.06
CA ILE A 143 5.18 -3.95 -12.35
C ILE A 143 5.42 -5.16 -13.27
N MET A 144 4.40 -5.54 -14.03
CA MET A 144 4.48 -6.72 -14.90
C MET A 144 5.43 -6.53 -16.08
N ASP A 145 5.70 -5.28 -16.47
CA ASP A 145 6.57 -4.88 -17.59
C ASP A 145 8.05 -4.68 -17.18
N GLN A 146 8.40 -4.82 -15.89
CA GLN A 146 9.79 -4.74 -15.38
C GLN A 146 10.55 -6.06 -15.55
#